data_AF-A0A8T5RSE6-F1
#
_entry.id   AF-A0A8T5RSE6-F1
#
_cell.length_a   1.000
_cell.length_b   1.000
_cell.length_c   1.000
_cell.angle_alpha   90.00
_cell.angle_beta   90.00
_cell.angle_gamma   90.00
#
_symmetry.space_group_name_H-M   'P 1'
#
loop_
_entity.id
_entity.type
_entity.pdbx_description
1 polymer ?
#
loop_
_entity_poly.entity_id
_entity_poly.type
_entity_poly.pdbx_seq_one_letter_code
_entity_poly.pdbx_strand_id
1 'polypeptide(L)' 'MLFKKDKEFMLAIGMVALIIAISLDIFAGQEPIVDFFRGLFTGLSITMNLSFLIRYRYKIKNEI' A
#
# COMPACT_ATOMS: atom_id res chain seq x y z
N MET A 1 1.64 22.09 6.41
CA MET A 1 1.66 21.56 5.02
C MET A 1 2.43 20.24 4.89
N LEU A 2 3.48 19.99 5.69
CA LEU A 2 4.25 18.72 5.68
C LEU A 2 3.37 17.45 5.82
N PHE A 3 2.49 17.40 6.82
CA PHE A 3 1.66 16.20 7.09
C PHE A 3 0.62 15.85 6.00
N LYS A 4 0.21 16.81 5.18
CA LYS A 4 -0.70 16.51 4.05
C LYS A 4 0.07 15.76 2.96
N LYS A 5 1.30 16.21 2.67
CA LYS A 5 2.23 15.54 1.76
C LYS A 5 2.57 14.12 2.23
N ASP A 6 2.84 13.91 3.51
CA ASP A 6 3.19 12.57 4.02
C ASP A 6 2.04 11.55 3.88
N LYS A 7 0.81 12.02 4.06
CA LYS A 7 -0.41 11.21 3.89
C LYS A 7 -0.65 10.81 2.44
N GLU A 8 -0.58 11.78 1.54
CA GLU A 8 -0.73 11.55 0.09
C GLU A 8 0.40 10.64 -0.43
N PHE A 9 1.61 10.79 0.11
CA PHE A 9 2.77 9.96 -0.24
C PHE A 9 2.61 8.51 0.21
N MET A 10 2.16 8.25 1.45
CA MET A 10 1.93 6.87 1.93
C MET A 10 0.82 6.16 1.12
N LEU A 11 -0.26 6.88 0.80
CA LEU A 11 -1.33 6.34 -0.05
C LEU A 11 -0.84 6.06 -1.48
N ALA A 12 -0.04 6.97 -2.04
CA ALA A 12 0.56 6.78 -3.36
C ALA A 12 1.46 5.54 -3.41
N ILE A 13 2.32 5.32 -2.41
CA ILE A 13 3.16 4.12 -2.35
C ILE A 13 2.30 2.84 -2.24
N GLY A 14 1.26 2.85 -1.39
CA GLY A 14 0.34 1.72 -1.28
C GLY A 14 -0.35 1.38 -2.62
N MET A 15 -0.79 2.40 -3.35
CA MET A 15 -1.38 2.22 -4.69
C MET A 15 -0.36 1.71 -5.72
N VAL A 16 0.87 2.22 -5.72
CA VAL A 16 1.92 1.75 -6.63
C VAL A 16 2.24 0.28 -6.37
N ALA A 17 2.37 -0.13 -5.10
CA ALA A 17 2.56 -1.53 -4.74
C ALA A 17 1.40 -2.41 -5.25
N LEU A 18 0.15 -1.95 -5.13
CA LEU A 18 -1.00 -2.68 -5.65
C LEU A 18 -0.95 -2.83 -7.19
N ILE A 19 -0.60 -1.76 -7.91
CA ILE A 19 -0.48 -1.78 -9.37
C ILE A 19 0.59 -2.78 -9.80
N ILE A 20 1.72 -2.84 -9.10
CA ILE A 20 2.78 -3.82 -9.39
C ILE A 20 2.26 -5.24 -9.16
N ALA A 21 1.57 -5.50 -8.05
CA ALA A 21 0.98 -6.81 -7.78
C ALA A 21 0.01 -7.26 -8.89
N ILE A 22 -0.89 -6.36 -9.32
CA ILE A 22 -1.84 -6.63 -10.42
C ILE A 22 -1.09 -6.86 -11.74
N SER A 23 -0.05 -6.08 -12.01
CA SER A 23 0.74 -6.22 -13.23
C SER A 23 1.47 -7.57 -13.28
N LEU A 24 2.02 -8.02 -12.15
CA LEU A 24 2.63 -9.34 -12.04
C LEU A 24 1.60 -10.46 -12.27
N ASP A 25 0.38 -10.30 -11.76
CA ASP A 25 -0.69 -11.29 -11.97
C ASP A 25 -1.18 -11.39 -13.43
N ILE A 26 -1.17 -10.27 -14.15
CA ILE A 26 -1.67 -10.20 -15.54
C ILE A 26 -0.58 -10.59 -16.55
N PHE A 27 0.65 -10.11 -16.36
CA PHE A 27 1.68 -10.13 -17.41
C PHE A 27 2.81 -11.14 -17.17
N ALA A 28 2.94 -11.69 -15.96
CA ALA A 28 4.01 -12.65 -15.66
C ALA A 28 3.48 -14.08 -15.61
N GLY A 29 4.35 -15.04 -15.97
CA GLY A 29 4.02 -16.46 -15.90
C GLY A 29 3.90 -16.96 -14.45
N GLN A 30 3.35 -18.15 -14.27
CA GLN A 30 3.22 -18.82 -12.96
C GLN A 30 4.56 -19.40 -12.48
N GLU A 31 5.58 -18.56 -12.39
CA GLU A 31 6.85 -18.92 -11.79
C GLU A 31 6.80 -18.66 -10.27
N PRO A 32 7.36 -19.54 -9.43
CA PRO A 32 7.33 -19.37 -7.98
C PRO A 32 7.89 -18.01 -7.49
N ILE A 33 8.85 -17.45 -8.24
CA ILE A 33 9.42 -16.15 -7.93
C ILE A 33 8.44 -14.99 -8.19
N VAL A 34 7.63 -15.10 -9.25
CA VAL A 34 6.58 -14.12 -9.57
C VAL A 34 5.49 -14.13 -8.51
N ASP A 35 5.07 -15.33 -8.06
CA ASP A 35 4.09 -15.48 -7.00
C ASP A 35 4.56 -14.88 -5.67
N PHE A 36 5.84 -15.06 -5.32
CA PHE A 36 6.44 -14.41 -4.16
C PHE A 36 6.34 -12.88 -4.25
N PHE A 37 6.73 -12.28 -5.38
CA PHE A 37 6.67 -10.83 -5.56
C PHE A 37 5.24 -10.31 -5.58
N ARG A 38 4.31 -11.00 -6.24
CA ARG A 38 2.88 -10.67 -6.21
C ARG A 38 2.36 -10.62 -4.77
N GLY A 39 2.67 -11.64 -3.97
CA GLY A 39 2.31 -11.70 -2.56
C GLY A 39 2.92 -10.55 -1.74
N LEU A 40 4.22 -10.29 -1.93
CA LEU A 40 4.94 -9.20 -1.26
C LEU A 40 4.32 -7.83 -1.55
N PHE A 41 4.07 -7.51 -2.82
CA PHE A 41 3.50 -6.22 -3.23
C PHE A 41 2.04 -6.06 -2.76
N THR A 42 1.26 -7.14 -2.77
CA THR A 42 -0.09 -7.15 -2.19
C THR A 42 -0.04 -6.86 -0.69
N GLY A 43 0.85 -7.54 0.04
CA GLY A 43 1.05 -7.31 1.47
C GLY A 43 1.47 -5.88 1.80
N LEU A 44 2.45 -5.33 1.08
CA LEU A 44 2.91 -3.94 1.24
C LEU A 44 1.78 -2.94 1.02
N SER A 45 0.97 -3.13 -0.01
CA SER A 45 -0.21 -2.28 -0.26
C SER A 45 -1.17 -2.30 0.92
N ILE A 46 -1.55 -3.48 1.40
CA ILE A 46 -2.48 -3.62 2.53
C ILE A 46 -1.91 -2.97 3.79
N THR A 47 -0.65 -3.26 4.14
CA THR A 47 -0.01 -2.73 5.34
C THR A 47 0.10 -1.20 5.29
N MET A 48 0.47 -0.60 4.16
CA MET A 48 0.56 0.85 4.01
C MET A 48 -0.82 1.52 4.14
N ASN A 49 -1.84 0.96 3.48
CA ASN A 49 -3.20 1.50 3.56
C ASN A 49 -3.79 1.35 4.97
N LEU A 50 -3.55 0.22 5.65
CA LEU A 50 -3.99 0.00 7.02
C LEU A 50 -3.26 0.92 8.01
N SER A 51 -1.94 1.08 7.88
CA SER A 51 -1.16 2.01 8.70
C SER A 51 -1.67 3.45 8.55
N PHE A 52 -2.00 3.84 7.32
CA PHE A 52 -2.64 5.12 7.04
C PHE A 52 -3.99 5.26 7.75
N LEU A 53 -4.88 4.26 7.64
CA LEU A 53 -6.19 4.27 8.30
C LEU A 53 -6.08 4.36 9.82
N ILE A 54 -5.16 3.62 10.43
CA ILE A 54 -4.90 3.66 11.87
C ILE A 54 -4.46 5.06 12.29
N ARG A 55 -3.44 5.62 11.63
CA ARG A 55 -2.96 6.99 11.90
C ARG A 55 -4.06 8.02 11.71
N TYR A 56 -4.91 7.86 10.70
CA TYR A 56 -6.04 8.73 10.45
C TYR A 56 -7.07 8.67 11.58
N ARG A 57 -7.44 7.47 12.04
CA ARG A 57 -8.38 7.28 13.16
C ARG A 57 -7.85 7.83 14.48
N TYR A 58 -6.59 7.58 14.82
CA TYR A 58 -5.98 8.14 16.02
C TYR A 58 -5.97 9.67 16.01
N LYS A 59 -5.73 10.26 14.84
CA LYS A 59 -5.75 11.71 14.69
C LYS A 59 -7.15 12.29 14.93
N ILE A 60 -8.20 11.70 14.34
CA ILE A 60 -9.58 12.14 14.56
C ILE A 60 -9.96 12.06 16.05
N LYS A 61 -9.57 10.98 16.74
CA LYS A 61 -9.87 10.80 18.16
C LYS A 61 -9.19 11.83 19.07
N ASN A 62 -8.03 12.36 18.68
CA ASN A 62 -7.25 13.31 19.48
C ASN A 62 -7.54 14.79 19.13
N GLU A 63 -8.31 15.08 18.08
CA GLU A 63 -8.76 16.43 17.73
C GLU A 63 -10.18 16.75 18.24
N ILE A 64 -10.85 15.78 18.89
CA ILE A 64 -12.14 15.90 19.62
C ILE A 64 -11.85 15.99 21.12
#